data_AF-Q5DFR3-F1
#
_entry.id   AF-Q5DFR3-F1
#
_cell.length_a   1.000
_cell.length_b   1.000
_cell.length_c   1.000
_cell.angle_alpha   90.00
_cell.angle_beta   90.00
_cell.angle_gamma   90.00
#
_symmetry.space_group_name_H-M   'P 1'
#
loop_
_entity.id
_entity.type
_entity.pdbx_description
1 polymer ?
#
loop_
_entity_poly.entity_id
_entity_poly.type
_entity_poly.pdbx_seq_one_letter_code
_entity_poly.pdbx_strand_id
1 'polypeptide(L)'
;MYIVKKYFDPNDLQLWSMINSIRELLLEIELEESHEDHSYESSIITLFSEDDGQLFRVLDLWIQIENRIKSTELHLQTTLSTIPNAHWLFAYLAKSIGFSPYLFVDWLVSPETTCLSYLIHYLRRLSTEDETTCNPNQLVKSTIPMDSWPLQSLMNMLSQIGKSLENLNRHKGIAFCPKPLINLINRSLSVLNNVCRAMGQL
;
A
#
# COMPACT_ATOMS: atom_id res chain seq x y z
N MET A 1 -4.95 17.46 27.80
CA MET A 1 -3.84 17.77 26.89
C MET A 1 -4.32 17.51 25.47
N TYR A 2 -4.72 18.57 24.77
CA TYR A 2 -5.27 18.48 23.42
C TYR A 2 -4.12 18.18 22.46
N ILE A 3 -4.09 16.96 21.90
CA ILE A 3 -3.26 16.68 20.74
C ILE A 3 -3.90 17.45 19.59
N VAL A 4 -3.29 18.57 19.21
CA VAL A 4 -3.58 19.23 17.94
C VAL A 4 -3.19 18.23 16.86
N LYS A 5 -4.16 17.47 16.35
CA LYS A 5 -4.04 16.85 15.03
C LYS A 5 -3.75 18.01 14.08
N LYS A 6 -2.50 18.18 13.67
CA LYS A 6 -2.19 19.01 12.50
C LYS A 6 -2.85 18.29 11.34
N TYR A 7 -4.04 18.78 10.98
CA TYR A 7 -4.81 18.25 9.88
C TYR A 7 -4.03 18.57 8.60
N PHE A 8 -3.66 17.55 7.85
CA PHE A 8 -3.24 17.69 6.46
C PHE A 8 -4.36 18.42 5.70
N ASP A 9 -4.03 19.59 5.17
CA ASP A 9 -4.90 20.42 4.35
C ASP A 9 -4.56 20.17 2.87
N PRO A 10 -5.43 19.50 2.11
CA PRO A 10 -5.22 19.27 0.68
C PRO A 10 -5.18 20.55 -0.16
N ASN A 11 -5.50 21.72 0.40
CA ASN A 11 -5.33 23.02 -0.26
C ASN A 11 -3.97 23.69 0.05
N ASP A 12 -3.10 23.04 0.82
CA ASP A 12 -1.77 23.56 1.14
C ASP A 12 -0.85 23.52 -0.08
N LEU A 13 -0.62 24.69 -0.68
CA LEU A 13 0.26 24.86 -1.84
C LEU A 13 1.71 24.47 -1.56
N GLN A 14 2.20 24.61 -0.32
CA GLN A 14 3.57 24.23 0.03
C GLN A 14 3.73 22.71 0.01
N LEU A 15 2.73 22.00 0.54
CA LEU A 15 2.70 20.54 0.50
C LEU A 15 2.71 20.02 -0.95
N TRP A 16 1.88 20.58 -1.83
CA TRP A 16 1.88 20.20 -3.24
C TRP A 16 3.20 20.50 -3.93
N SER A 17 3.82 21.65 -3.62
CA SER A 17 5.16 21.96 -4.11
C SER A 17 6.18 20.92 -3.66
N MET A 18 6.14 20.48 -2.39
CA MET A 18 7.03 19.45 -1.87
C MET A 18 6.82 18.09 -2.54
N ILE A 19 5.56 17.65 -2.68
CA ILE A 19 5.23 16.39 -3.35
C ILE A 19 5.74 16.39 -4.79
N ASN A 20 5.54 17.48 -5.52
CA ASN A 20 6.03 17.62 -6.89
C ASN A 20 7.57 17.59 -6.92
N SER A 21 8.25 18.30 -6.02
CA SER A 21 9.71 18.26 -5.95
C SER A 21 10.25 16.86 -5.67
N ILE A 22 9.62 16.09 -4.78
CA ILE A 22 10.02 14.70 -4.51
C ILE A 22 9.87 13.84 -5.77
N ARG A 23 8.77 14.01 -6.51
CA ARG A 23 8.57 13.28 -7.77
C ARG A 23 9.60 13.64 -8.83
N GLU A 24 9.83 14.94 -9.08
CA GLU A 24 10.80 15.36 -10.10
C GLU A 24 12.20 14.86 -9.77
N LEU A 25 12.63 14.93 -8.50
CA LEU A 25 13.91 14.36 -8.05
C LEU A 25 14.00 12.85 -8.30
N LEU A 26 12.93 12.11 -8.03
CA LEU A 26 12.92 10.66 -8.25
C LEU A 26 12.92 10.30 -9.74
N LEU A 27 12.23 11.07 -10.59
CA LEU A 27 12.29 10.91 -12.04
C LEU A 27 13.66 11.28 -12.61
N GLU A 28 14.34 12.29 -12.06
CA GLU A 28 15.72 12.64 -12.45
C GLU A 28 16.70 11.50 -12.14
N ILE A 29 16.57 10.86 -10.97
CA ILE A 29 17.38 9.69 -10.59
C ILE A 29 17.13 8.52 -11.56
N GLU A 30 15.88 8.27 -11.95
CA GLU A 30 15.53 7.21 -12.92
C GLU A 30 16.10 7.45 -14.32
N LEU A 31 16.24 8.71 -14.76
CA LEU A 31 16.80 9.05 -16.07
C LEU A 31 18.32 8.79 -16.16
N GLU A 32 19.02 8.82 -15.02
CA GLU A 32 20.46 8.53 -14.95
C GLU A 32 20.75 7.02 -14.92
N GLU A 33 19.81 6.21 -14.41
CA GLU A 33 19.90 4.76 -14.28
C GLU A 33 19.12 4.03 -15.38
N SER A 34 19.50 4.22 -16.65
CA SER A 34 18.85 3.50 -17.75
C SER A 34 19.19 2.00 -17.73
N HIS A 35 18.25 1.11 -17.34
CA HIS A 35 18.07 -0.24 -17.92
C HIS A 35 16.85 -1.08 -17.44
N GLU A 36 16.02 -0.65 -16.49
CA GLU A 36 14.74 -1.32 -16.18
C GLU A 36 13.53 -0.37 -16.27
N ASP A 37 12.33 -0.93 -16.45
CA ASP A 37 11.05 -0.21 -16.33
C ASP A 37 10.85 0.26 -14.88
N HIS A 38 11.57 1.32 -14.50
CA HIS A 38 11.46 1.96 -13.21
C HIS A 38 10.20 2.81 -13.19
N SER A 39 9.34 2.57 -12.21
CA SER A 39 8.20 3.40 -11.91
C SER A 39 8.48 4.20 -10.64
N TYR A 40 7.80 5.35 -10.52
CA TYR A 40 7.87 6.22 -9.36
C TYR A 40 7.73 5.46 -8.02
N GLU A 41 6.84 4.47 -7.96
CA GLU A 41 6.67 3.60 -6.80
C GLU A 41 7.88 2.69 -6.54
N SER A 42 8.47 2.12 -7.59
CA SER A 42 9.69 1.31 -7.47
C SER A 42 10.84 2.13 -6.88
N SER A 43 11.01 3.38 -7.33
CA SER A 43 12.08 4.26 -6.86
C SER A 43 11.90 4.65 -5.39
N ILE A 44 10.66 4.87 -4.94
CA ILE A 44 10.36 5.06 -3.51
C ILE A 44 10.78 3.82 -2.70
N ILE A 45 10.46 2.60 -3.17
CA ILE A 45 10.86 1.39 -2.46
C ILE A 45 12.38 1.25 -2.40
N THR A 46 13.07 1.45 -3.53
CA THR A 46 14.53 1.34 -3.59
C THR A 46 15.20 2.35 -2.66
N LEU A 47 14.78 3.62 -2.69
CA LEU A 47 15.37 4.70 -1.91
C LEU A 47 15.34 4.45 -0.39
N PHE A 48 14.28 3.82 0.12
CA PHE A 48 14.11 3.57 1.55
C PHE A 48 14.41 2.13 1.98
N SER A 49 14.86 1.28 1.05
CA SER A 49 15.05 -0.16 1.31
C SER A 49 16.13 -0.51 2.34
N GLU A 50 17.05 0.41 2.65
CA GLU A 50 18.11 0.21 3.64
C GLU A 50 17.63 0.40 5.09
N ASP A 51 16.49 1.06 5.32
CA ASP A 51 15.93 1.31 6.65
C ASP A 51 14.43 0.96 6.65
N ASP A 52 14.13 -0.27 7.10
CA ASP A 52 12.76 -0.79 7.21
C ASP A 52 11.84 0.14 8.01
N GLY A 53 12.37 0.75 9.08
CA GLY A 53 11.61 1.65 9.95
C GLY A 53 11.18 2.92 9.20
N GLN A 54 12.07 3.51 8.41
CA GLN A 54 11.76 4.65 7.54
C GLN A 54 10.88 4.25 6.36
N LEU A 55 11.15 3.12 5.71
CA LEU A 55 10.35 2.59 4.60
C LEU A 55 8.87 2.51 4.98
N PHE A 56 8.55 1.86 6.10
CA PHE A 56 7.15 1.73 6.52
C PHE A 56 6.51 3.06 6.92
N ARG A 57 7.28 4.02 7.46
CA ARG A 57 6.76 5.36 7.77
C ARG A 57 6.41 6.13 6.50
N VAL A 58 7.27 6.05 5.48
CA VAL A 58 7.04 6.69 4.17
C VAL A 58 5.83 6.07 3.47
N LEU A 59 5.76 4.74 3.47
CA LEU A 59 4.63 4.01 2.89
C LEU A 59 3.30 4.34 3.58
N ASP A 60 3.28 4.39 4.91
CA ASP A 60 2.09 4.77 5.67
C ASP A 60 1.69 6.22 5.39
N LEU A 61 2.66 7.13 5.31
CA LEU A 61 2.43 8.52 4.96
C LEU A 61 1.78 8.64 3.58
N TRP A 62 2.31 7.96 2.56
CA TRP A 62 1.76 8.01 1.20
C TRP A 62 0.30 7.54 1.14
N ILE A 63 -0.05 6.47 1.85
CA ILE A 63 -1.45 6.02 1.94
C ILE A 63 -2.33 7.11 2.58
N GLN A 64 -1.86 7.77 3.63
CA GLN A 64 -2.60 8.86 4.28
C GLN A 64 -2.77 10.08 3.38
N ILE A 65 -1.73 10.46 2.64
CA ILE A 65 -1.74 11.54 1.65
C ILE A 65 -2.78 11.23 0.57
N GLU A 66 -2.69 10.04 -0.03
CA GLU A 66 -3.57 9.62 -1.11
C GLU A 66 -5.04 9.58 -0.65
N ASN A 67 -5.33 9.00 0.52
CA ASN A 67 -6.68 8.93 1.07
C ASN A 67 -7.30 10.32 1.32
N ARG A 68 -6.48 11.32 1.67
CA ARG A 68 -6.95 12.68 1.90
C ARG A 68 -7.15 13.47 0.61
N ILE A 69 -6.32 13.22 -0.40
CA ILE A 69 -6.52 13.80 -1.73
C ILE A 69 -7.80 13.24 -2.35
N LYS A 70 -8.03 11.93 -2.21
CA LYS A 70 -9.25 11.25 -2.67
C LYS A 70 -10.54 11.80 -2.07
N SER A 71 -10.50 12.31 -0.83
CA SER A 71 -11.67 12.86 -0.15
C SER A 71 -11.96 14.32 -0.48
N THR A 72 -11.13 14.99 -1.27
CA THR A 72 -11.36 16.36 -1.74
C THR A 72 -11.96 16.42 -3.14
N GLU A 73 -12.91 17.35 -3.37
CA GLU A 73 -13.53 17.62 -4.69
C GLU A 73 -12.52 18.04 -5.78
N LEU A 74 -11.27 18.34 -5.42
CA LEU A 74 -10.19 18.79 -6.32
C LEU A 74 -9.61 17.67 -7.22
N HIS A 75 -10.28 16.52 -7.27
CA HIS A 75 -9.79 15.28 -7.88
C HIS A 75 -9.69 15.29 -9.41
N LEU A 76 -10.17 16.35 -10.08
CA LEU A 76 -10.71 16.16 -11.42
C LEU A 76 -9.81 16.50 -12.61
N GLN A 77 -8.64 17.16 -12.52
CA GLN A 77 -7.96 17.52 -13.79
C GLN A 77 -6.43 17.35 -13.93
N THR A 78 -5.59 17.20 -12.91
CA THR A 78 -4.12 17.22 -13.18
C THR A 78 -3.20 16.46 -12.21
N THR A 79 -3.68 15.89 -11.10
CA THR A 79 -2.83 15.52 -9.94
C THR A 79 -2.69 14.02 -9.64
N LEU A 80 -3.25 13.14 -10.48
CA LEU A 80 -3.18 11.68 -10.25
C LEU A 80 -1.80 11.07 -10.59
N SER A 81 -0.98 11.72 -11.42
CA SER A 81 0.36 11.21 -11.77
C SER A 81 1.45 11.61 -10.76
N THR A 82 1.13 12.50 -9.81
CA THR A 82 2.08 13.01 -8.80
C THR A 82 2.05 12.27 -7.48
N ILE A 83 1.00 11.49 -7.23
CA ILE A 83 0.86 10.69 -6.01
C ILE A 83 1.14 9.23 -6.38
N PRO A 84 2.07 8.56 -5.67
CA PRO A 84 2.33 7.16 -5.92
C PRO A 84 1.10 6.33 -5.57
N ASN A 85 0.79 5.36 -6.41
CA ASN A 85 -0.33 4.46 -6.21
C ASN A 85 -0.01 3.47 -5.09
N ALA A 86 -0.84 3.43 -4.05
CA ALA A 86 -0.62 2.55 -2.90
C ALA A 86 -0.55 1.05 -3.26
N HIS A 87 -1.27 0.59 -4.30
CA HIS A 87 -1.23 -0.82 -4.72
C HIS A 87 0.10 -1.16 -5.38
N TRP A 88 0.65 -0.23 -6.16
CA TRP A 88 1.97 -0.38 -6.76
C TRP A 88 3.07 -0.30 -5.70
N LEU A 89 3.00 0.64 -4.77
CA LEU A 89 3.93 0.68 -3.63
C LEU A 89 3.95 -0.66 -2.86
N PHE A 90 2.78 -1.22 -2.54
CA PHE A 90 2.71 -2.52 -1.89
C PHE A 90 3.26 -3.66 -2.77
N ALA A 91 3.00 -3.61 -4.08
CA ALA A 91 3.50 -4.62 -5.02
C ALA A 91 5.01 -4.59 -5.15
N TYR A 92 5.61 -3.41 -5.28
CA TYR A 92 7.06 -3.24 -5.36
C TYR A 92 7.73 -3.60 -4.03
N LEU A 93 7.14 -3.25 -2.89
CA LEU A 93 7.60 -3.72 -1.57
C LEU A 93 7.59 -5.26 -1.50
N ALA A 94 6.50 -5.90 -1.91
CA ALA A 94 6.41 -7.35 -1.88
C ALA A 94 7.40 -8.00 -2.86
N LYS A 95 7.58 -7.41 -4.05
CA LYS A 95 8.52 -7.89 -5.06
C LYS A 95 9.97 -7.77 -4.57
N SER A 96 10.35 -6.68 -3.91
CA SER A 96 11.72 -6.47 -3.41
C SER A 96 12.13 -7.50 -2.37
N ILE A 97 11.15 -8.05 -1.62
CA ILE A 97 11.38 -9.14 -0.66
C ILE A 97 11.10 -10.54 -1.22
N GLY A 98 10.95 -10.68 -2.54
CA GLY A 98 10.64 -11.96 -3.17
C GLY A 98 9.30 -12.57 -2.73
N PHE A 99 8.34 -11.74 -2.33
CA PHE A 99 7.04 -12.12 -1.79
C PHE A 99 7.13 -13.01 -0.54
N SER A 100 8.18 -12.84 0.27
CA SER A 100 8.40 -13.64 1.48
C SER A 100 7.37 -13.28 2.58
N PRO A 101 6.45 -14.20 2.95
CA PRO A 101 5.53 -13.93 4.04
C PRO A 101 6.22 -13.91 5.41
N TYR A 102 7.38 -14.58 5.54
CA TYR A 102 8.12 -14.66 6.79
C TYR A 102 8.80 -13.34 7.13
N LEU A 103 9.50 -12.73 6.16
CA LEU A 103 10.11 -11.42 6.35
C LEU A 103 9.05 -10.35 6.65
N PHE A 104 7.91 -10.43 5.99
CA PHE A 104 6.79 -9.53 6.29
C PHE A 104 6.26 -9.71 7.72
N VAL A 105 6.18 -10.96 8.21
CA VAL A 105 5.79 -11.25 9.60
C VAL A 105 6.83 -10.72 10.58
N ASP A 106 8.13 -10.83 10.28
CA ASP A 106 9.20 -10.28 11.12
C ASP A 106 9.05 -8.75 11.27
N TRP A 107 8.73 -8.05 10.18
CA TRP A 107 8.40 -6.62 10.25
C TRP A 107 7.14 -6.33 11.06
N LEU A 108 6.09 -7.15 10.95
CA LEU A 108 4.85 -6.97 11.71
C LEU A 108 5.04 -7.09 13.23
N VAL A 109 5.98 -7.93 13.67
CA VAL A 109 6.26 -8.16 15.10
C VAL A 109 7.38 -7.27 15.62
N SER A 110 8.17 -6.65 14.73
CA SER A 110 9.25 -5.75 15.10
C SER A 110 8.72 -4.42 15.63
N PRO A 111 9.18 -3.95 16.81
CA PRO A 111 8.81 -2.64 17.34
C PRO A 111 9.48 -1.48 16.60
N GLU A 112 10.49 -1.77 15.77
CA GLU A 112 11.27 -0.75 15.05
C GLU A 112 10.54 -0.27 13.80
N THR A 113 9.57 -1.05 13.30
CA THR A 113 8.80 -0.72 12.11
C THR A 113 7.39 -0.26 12.44
N THR A 114 6.80 0.50 11.52
CA THR A 114 5.37 0.85 11.54
C THR A 114 4.54 -0.07 10.63
N CYS A 115 5.08 -1.26 10.29
CA CYS A 115 4.50 -2.20 9.33
C CYS A 115 3.05 -2.59 9.67
N LEU A 116 2.75 -2.81 10.96
CA LEU A 116 1.40 -3.13 11.39
C LEU A 116 0.39 -2.00 11.05
N SER A 117 0.77 -0.75 11.28
CA SER A 117 -0.08 0.42 10.96
C SER A 117 -0.29 0.51 9.46
N TYR A 118 0.81 0.46 8.70
CA TYR A 118 0.79 0.49 7.25
C TYR A 118 -0.11 -0.60 6.66
N LEU A 119 0.07 -1.86 7.07
CA LEU A 119 -0.70 -2.98 6.56
C LEU A 119 -2.19 -2.80 6.88
N ILE A 120 -2.54 -2.33 8.09
CA ILE A 120 -3.94 -2.06 8.43
C ILE A 120 -4.53 -0.97 7.53
N HIS A 121 -3.81 0.13 7.28
CA HIS A 121 -4.30 1.19 6.40
C HIS A 121 -4.44 0.71 4.95
N TYR A 122 -3.48 -0.06 4.45
CA TYR A 122 -3.52 -0.64 3.11
C TYR A 122 -4.68 -1.62 2.92
N LEU A 123 -4.88 -2.57 3.85
CA LEU A 123 -5.96 -3.55 3.75
C LEU A 123 -7.34 -2.91 3.93
N ARG A 124 -7.46 -1.88 4.76
CA ARG A 124 -8.71 -1.10 4.87
C ARG A 124 -9.05 -0.43 3.56
N ARG A 125 -8.05 0.20 2.91
CA ARG A 125 -8.21 0.82 1.60
C ARG A 125 -8.74 -0.19 0.58
N LEU A 126 -8.10 -1.36 0.47
CA LEU A 126 -8.56 -2.46 -0.39
C LEU A 126 -10.01 -2.86 -0.10
N SER A 127 -10.42 -2.81 1.16
CA SER A 127 -11.76 -3.23 1.59
C SER A 127 -12.84 -2.15 1.42
N THR A 128 -12.47 -0.87 1.43
CA THR A 128 -13.39 0.27 1.24
C THR A 128 -13.74 0.53 -0.22
N GLU A 129 -12.89 0.10 -1.15
CA GLU A 129 -13.20 0.15 -2.58
C GLU A 129 -14.39 -0.76 -2.96
N ASP A 130 -14.75 -1.71 -2.08
CA ASP A 130 -15.89 -2.64 -2.23
C ASP A 130 -17.26 -1.99 -1.91
N GLU A 131 -17.30 -1.01 -0.99
CA GLU A 131 -18.56 -0.39 -0.53
C GLU A 131 -19.09 0.69 -1.49
N THR A 132 -18.24 1.29 -2.32
CA THR A 132 -18.65 2.24 -3.36
C THR A 132 -18.99 1.56 -4.70
N THR A 133 -18.68 0.26 -4.86
CA THR A 133 -18.84 -0.48 -6.11
C THR A 133 -19.91 -1.56 -6.03
N CYS A 134 -21.18 -1.17 -5.87
CA CYS A 134 -22.32 -2.05 -6.22
C CYS A 134 -22.49 -2.21 -7.76
N ASN A 135 -21.50 -1.83 -8.56
CA ASN A 135 -21.54 -1.93 -10.01
C ASN A 135 -20.25 -2.61 -10.53
N PRO A 136 -20.33 -3.84 -11.08
CA PRO A 136 -19.15 -4.56 -11.59
C PRO A 136 -18.43 -3.80 -12.72
N ASN A 137 -19.12 -2.89 -13.42
CA ASN A 137 -18.52 -2.03 -14.44
C ASN A 137 -17.74 -0.81 -13.88
N GLN A 138 -17.85 -0.53 -12.57
CA GLN A 138 -17.04 0.51 -11.89
C GLN A 138 -15.80 -0.06 -11.19
N LEU A 139 -15.78 -1.35 -10.86
CA LEU A 139 -14.60 -2.06 -10.37
C LEU A 139 -13.45 -2.01 -11.41
N VAL A 140 -13.80 -1.97 -12.70
CA VAL A 140 -12.86 -1.79 -13.82
C VAL A 140 -12.35 -0.35 -13.93
N LYS A 141 -13.02 0.63 -13.29
CA LYS A 141 -12.60 2.04 -13.24
C LYS A 141 -11.87 2.43 -11.94
N SER A 142 -11.82 1.56 -10.92
CA SER A 142 -11.02 1.80 -9.73
C SER A 142 -9.54 1.57 -10.06
N THR A 143 -8.83 2.64 -10.40
CA THR A 143 -7.42 3.00 -10.08
C THR A 143 -6.32 1.93 -9.91
N ILE A 144 -6.53 0.68 -10.30
CA ILE A 144 -5.52 -0.37 -10.30
C ILE A 144 -5.18 -0.57 -11.78
N PRO A 145 -4.00 -0.12 -12.25
CA PRO A 145 -3.47 -0.54 -13.53
C PRO A 145 -3.20 -2.05 -13.41
N MET A 146 -4.16 -2.88 -13.83
CA MET A 146 -4.20 -4.31 -13.49
C MET A 146 -3.28 -5.18 -14.37
N ASP A 147 -2.85 -4.69 -15.53
CA ASP A 147 -2.20 -5.53 -16.55
C ASP A 147 -0.79 -6.02 -16.16
N SER A 148 -0.19 -5.45 -15.10
CA SER A 148 1.15 -5.80 -14.61
C SER A 148 1.21 -6.07 -13.09
N TRP A 149 0.09 -6.01 -12.37
CA TRP A 149 0.07 -6.18 -10.92
C TRP A 149 0.28 -7.68 -10.57
N PRO A 150 1.25 -8.06 -9.71
CA PRO A 150 1.53 -9.46 -9.36
C PRO A 150 0.49 -10.03 -8.38
N LEU A 151 -0.79 -9.96 -8.76
CA LEU A 151 -1.95 -10.18 -7.92
C LEU A 151 -1.96 -11.55 -7.25
N GLN A 152 -1.69 -12.61 -8.01
CA GLN A 152 -1.67 -13.98 -7.47
C GLN A 152 -0.58 -14.17 -6.41
N SER A 153 0.62 -13.61 -6.64
CA SER A 153 1.73 -13.66 -5.68
C SER A 153 1.40 -12.88 -4.41
N LEU A 154 0.80 -11.70 -4.54
CA LEU A 154 0.35 -10.89 -3.40
C LEU A 154 -0.74 -11.57 -2.58
N MET A 155 -1.74 -12.16 -3.25
CA MET A 155 -2.80 -12.91 -2.59
C MET A 155 -2.24 -14.12 -1.84
N ASN A 156 -1.31 -14.85 -2.45
CA ASN A 156 -0.65 -15.96 -1.78
C ASN A 156 0.13 -15.48 -0.55
N MET A 157 0.95 -14.42 -0.70
CA MET A 157 1.71 -13.84 0.41
C MET A 157 0.80 -13.41 1.57
N LEU A 158 -0.28 -12.66 1.30
CA LEU A 158 -1.26 -12.24 2.31
C LEU A 158 -1.93 -13.43 3.00
N SER A 159 -2.32 -14.46 2.25
CA SER A 159 -2.87 -15.70 2.80
C SER A 159 -1.88 -16.40 3.72
N GLN A 160 -0.60 -16.48 3.35
CA GLN A 160 0.44 -17.08 4.19
C GLN A 160 0.74 -16.23 5.43
N ILE A 161 0.73 -14.90 5.33
CA ILE A 161 0.83 -14.00 6.50
C ILE A 161 -0.31 -14.30 7.48
N GLY A 162 -1.55 -14.42 6.99
CA GLY A 162 -2.71 -14.79 7.81
C GLY A 162 -2.50 -16.11 8.56
N LYS A 163 -2.05 -17.16 7.86
CA LYS A 163 -1.74 -18.48 8.45
C LYS A 163 -0.61 -18.42 9.47
N SER A 164 0.45 -17.67 9.19
CA SER A 164 1.58 -17.46 10.10
C SER A 164 1.14 -16.78 11.39
N LEU A 165 0.31 -15.74 11.28
CA LEU A 165 -0.26 -15.04 12.45
C LEU A 165 -1.18 -15.94 13.27
N GLU A 166 -1.98 -16.79 12.64
CA GLU A 166 -2.79 -17.79 13.36
C GLU A 166 -1.91 -18.77 14.14
N ASN A 167 -0.87 -19.29 13.50
CA ASN A 167 0.07 -20.21 14.13
C ASN A 167 0.81 -19.55 15.30
N LEU A 168 1.33 -18.33 15.12
CA LEU A 168 1.98 -17.58 16.18
C LEU A 168 1.04 -17.30 17.36
N ASN A 169 -0.21 -16.95 17.08
CA ASN A 169 -1.22 -16.74 18.11
C ASN A 169 -1.50 -17.99 18.94
N ARG A 170 -1.59 -19.17 18.30
CA ARG A 170 -1.80 -20.45 18.99
C ARG A 170 -0.66 -20.78 19.96
N HIS A 171 0.57 -20.41 19.60
CA HIS A 171 1.76 -20.65 20.41
C HIS A 171 2.13 -19.47 21.33
N LYS A 172 1.29 -18.43 21.43
CA LYS A 172 1.58 -17.18 22.18
C LYS A 172 2.89 -16.50 21.77
N GLY A 173 3.28 -16.64 20.50
CA GLY A 173 4.54 -16.13 19.96
C GLY A 173 4.51 -14.66 19.52
N ILE A 174 3.42 -13.94 19.79
CA ILE A 174 3.24 -12.54 19.38
C ILE A 174 2.69 -11.70 20.52
N ALA A 175 3.16 -10.45 20.61
CA ALA A 175 2.84 -9.54 21.69
C ALA A 175 1.47 -8.83 21.54
N PHE A 176 0.78 -9.03 20.41
CA PHE A 176 -0.53 -8.44 20.13
C PHE A 176 -1.56 -9.50 19.71
N CYS A 177 -2.85 -9.16 19.79
CA CYS A 177 -3.93 -10.01 19.31
C CYS A 177 -4.08 -9.85 17.79
N PRO A 178 -3.74 -10.86 16.95
CA PRO A 178 -3.74 -10.69 15.50
C PRO A 178 -5.11 -10.95 14.88
N LYS A 179 -6.11 -11.41 15.65
CA LYS A 179 -7.44 -11.77 15.14
C LYS A 179 -8.07 -10.66 14.30
N PRO A 180 -8.05 -9.37 14.69
CA PRO A 180 -8.60 -8.30 13.87
C PRO A 180 -7.87 -8.15 12.54
N LEU A 181 -6.54 -8.29 12.54
CA LEU A 181 -5.72 -8.22 11.33
C LEU A 181 -5.98 -9.40 10.40
N ILE A 182 -6.07 -10.61 10.93
CA ILE A 182 -6.40 -11.83 10.15
C ILE A 182 -7.78 -11.68 9.48
N ASN A 183 -8.78 -11.20 10.21
CA ASN A 183 -10.11 -10.96 9.64
C ASN A 183 -10.06 -9.92 8.50
N LEU A 184 -9.25 -8.87 8.66
CA LEU A 184 -9.08 -7.84 7.65
C LEU A 184 -8.35 -8.39 6.41
N ILE A 185 -7.30 -9.20 6.59
CA ILE A 185 -6.61 -9.92 5.50
C ILE A 185 -7.62 -10.79 4.74
N ASN A 186 -8.43 -11.57 5.43
CA ASN A 186 -9.43 -12.45 4.81
C ASN A 186 -10.48 -11.65 4.01
N ARG A 187 -10.93 -10.50 4.53
CA ARG A 187 -11.83 -9.60 3.79
C ARG A 187 -11.15 -9.08 2.52
N SER A 188 -9.93 -8.56 2.61
CA SER A 188 -9.18 -8.07 1.44
C SER A 188 -8.92 -9.17 0.41
N LEU A 189 -8.59 -10.39 0.84
CA LEU A 189 -8.45 -11.53 -0.08
C LEU A 189 -9.76 -11.85 -0.80
N SER A 190 -10.91 -11.71 -0.16
CA SER A 190 -12.20 -11.88 -0.82
C SER A 190 -12.41 -10.84 -1.92
N VAL A 191 -12.05 -9.57 -1.66
CA VAL A 191 -12.11 -8.50 -2.67
C VAL A 191 -11.20 -8.81 -3.85
N LEU A 192 -9.94 -9.18 -3.57
CA LEU A 192 -8.95 -9.50 -4.61
C LEU A 192 -9.37 -10.72 -5.45
N ASN A 193 -9.98 -11.74 -4.84
CA ASN A 193 -10.52 -12.89 -5.58
C ASN A 193 -11.65 -12.48 -6.55
N ASN A 194 -12.54 -11.58 -6.13
CA ASN A 194 -13.61 -11.08 -7.00
C ASN A 194 -13.05 -10.32 -8.19
N VAL A 195 -12.01 -9.52 -7.95
CA VAL A 195 -11.23 -8.83 -8.98
C VAL A 195 -10.59 -9.83 -9.96
N CYS A 196 -9.88 -10.85 -9.48
CA CYS A 196 -9.28 -11.89 -10.36
C CYS A 196 -10.32 -12.54 -11.28
N ARG A 197 -11.49 -12.87 -10.74
CA ARG A 197 -12.59 -13.48 -11.51
C ARG A 197 -13.13 -12.54 -12.58
N ALA A 198 -13.28 -11.25 -12.26
CA ALA A 198 -13.74 -10.26 -13.22
C ALA A 198 -12.76 -10.09 -14.40
N MET A 199 -11.47 -10.31 -14.17
CA MET A 199 -10.42 -10.19 -15.19
C MET A 199 -10.14 -11.47 -15.99
N GLY A 200 -10.80 -12.59 -15.67
CA GLY A 200 -10.56 -13.87 -16.34
C GLY A 200 -9.16 -14.45 -16.08
N GLN A 201 -8.51 -14.08 -14.97
CA GLN A 201 -7.19 -14.56 -14.57
C GLN A 201 -7.24 -15.79 -13.63
N LEU A 202 -8.40 -16.45 -13.56
CA LEU A 202 -8.68 -17.64 -12.74
C LEU A 202 -9.27 -18.76 -13.60
#